data_AF-A0A419K3N8-F1
#
_entry.id   AF-A0A419K3N8-F1
#
_cell.length_a   1.000
_cell.length_b   1.000
_cell.length_c   1.000
_cell.angle_alpha   90.00
_cell.angle_beta   90.00
_cell.angle_gamma   90.00
#
_symmetry.space_group_name_H-M   'P 1'
#
loop_
_entity.id
_entity.type
_entity.pdbx_description
1 polymer ?
#
loop_
_entity_poly.entity_id
_entity_poly.type
_entity_poly.pdbx_seq_one_letter_code
_entity_poly.pdbx_strand_id
1 'polypeptide(L)' 'MKIKKIVKAAIGIIQSLTAFSALFFACCLYFNLFNVQTSLGSALQLLYLHVTILLIFGFLSLINGVILIFDSFEVK' A
#
# COMPACT_ATOMS: atom_id res chain seq x y z
N MET A 1 -17.10 3.92 23.12
CA MET A 1 -15.69 3.49 23.01
C MET A 1 -15.47 2.32 22.05
N LYS A 2 -16.29 1.25 22.08
CA LYS A 2 -16.12 0.07 21.18
C LYS A 2 -16.21 0.37 19.68
N ILE A 3 -17.16 1.21 19.24
CA ILE A 3 -17.32 1.58 17.82
C ILE A 3 -16.06 2.26 17.25
N LYS A 4 -15.42 3.15 18.02
CA LYS A 4 -14.18 3.82 17.60
C LYS A 4 -13.04 2.81 17.37
N LYS A 5 -12.94 1.75 18.18
CA LYS A 5 -11.95 0.67 18.00
C LYS A 5 -12.23 -0.14 16.73
N ILE A 6 -13.49 -0.49 16.48
CA ILE A 6 -13.89 -1.23 15.25
C ILE A 6 -13.59 -0.42 14.00
N VAL A 7 -13.90 0.88 14.02
CA VAL A 7 -13.63 1.78 12.88
C VAL A 7 -12.12 1.91 12.64
N LYS A 8 -11.31 2.10 13.69
CA LYS A 8 -9.85 2.15 13.57
C LYS A 8 -9.28 0.86 12.98
N ALA A 9 -9.74 -0.30 13.47
CA ALA A 9 -9.31 -1.60 12.95
C ALA A 9 -9.68 -1.76 11.47
N ALA A 10 -10.90 -1.41 11.09
CA ALA A 10 -11.35 -1.47 9.70
C ALA A 10 -10.50 -0.57 8.78
N ILE A 11 -10.23 0.66 9.20
CA ILE A 11 -9.36 1.59 8.46
C ILE A 11 -7.95 1.01 8.32
N GLY A 12 -7.37 0.50 9.41
CA GLY A 12 -6.04 -0.11 9.39
C GLY A 12 -5.95 -1.32 8.45
N ILE A 13 -6.97 -2.18 8.42
CA ILE A 13 -7.06 -3.33 7.51
C ILE A 13 -7.13 -2.88 6.05
N ILE A 14 -8.04 -1.95 5.73
CA ILE A 14 -8.21 -1.42 4.36
C ILE A 14 -6.92 -0.75 3.88
N GLN A 15 -6.31 0.04 4.77
CA GLN A 15 -5.04 0.72 4.48
C GLN A 15 -3.91 -0.27 4.20
N SER A 16 -3.79 -1.32 5.03
CA SER A 16 -2.78 -2.37 4.85
C SER A 16 -2.99 -3.15 3.55
N LEU A 17 -4.23 -3.48 3.21
CA LEU A 17 -4.58 -4.17 1.96
C LEU A 17 -4.25 -3.30 0.73
N THR A 18 -4.57 -2.01 0.81
CA THR A 18 -4.29 -1.04 -0.26
C THR A 18 -2.77 -0.87 -0.43
N ALA A 19 -2.04 -0.75 0.67
CA ALA A 19 -0.59 -0.67 0.68
C ALA A 19 0.06 -1.91 0.05
N PHE A 20 -0.40 -3.09 0.44
CA PHE A 20 0.08 -4.35 -0.13
C PHE A 20 -0.19 -4.43 -1.64
N SER A 21 -1.38 -4.03 -2.08
CA SER A 21 -1.74 -3.97 -3.50
C SER A 21 -0.87 -2.99 -4.28
N ALA A 22 -0.55 -1.83 -3.70
CA ALA A 22 0.33 -0.83 -4.30
C ALA A 22 1.78 -1.35 -4.43
N LEU A 23 2.30 -2.03 -3.41
CA LEU A 23 3.63 -2.65 -3.44
C LEU A 23 3.68 -3.78 -4.47
N PHE A 24 2.65 -4.62 -4.53
CA PHE A 24 2.53 -5.66 -5.56
C PHE A 24 2.51 -5.06 -6.96
N PHE A 25 1.73 -4.00 -7.17
CA PHE A 25 1.69 -3.29 -8.44
C PHE A 25 3.06 -2.69 -8.80
N ALA A 26 3.79 -2.12 -7.84
CA ALA A 26 5.15 -1.62 -8.05
C ALA A 26 6.10 -2.74 -8.53
N CYS A 27 5.99 -3.94 -7.96
CA CYS A 27 6.75 -5.11 -8.41
C CYS A 27 6.38 -5.51 -9.84
N CYS A 28 5.08 -5.60 -10.14
CA CYS A 28 4.61 -5.89 -11.50
C CYS A 28 5.13 -4.86 -12.52
N LEU A 29 5.10 -3.58 -12.14
CA LEU A 29 5.58 -2.47 -12.96
C LEU A 29 7.10 -2.56 -13.17
N TYR A 30 7.88 -2.87 -12.13
CA TYR A 30 9.35 -2.98 -12.20
C TYR A 30 9.81 -4.16 -13.07
N PHE A 31 9.22 -5.33 -12.87
CA PHE A 31 9.56 -6.56 -13.63
C PHE A 31 8.82 -6.67 -14.98
N ASN A 32 8.03 -5.68 -15.35
CA ASN A 32 7.13 -5.71 -16.52
C ASN A 32 6.23 -6.95 -16.57
N LEU A 33 5.75 -7.43 -15.41
CA LEU A 33 4.82 -8.54 -15.35
C LEU A 33 3.52 -8.15 -16.09
N PHE A 34 2.92 -9.09 -16.80
CA PHE A 34 1.70 -8.88 -17.60
C PHE A 34 1.81 -7.75 -18.65
N ASN A 35 3.04 -7.39 -19.04
CA ASN A 35 3.30 -6.31 -19.99
C ASN A 35 2.75 -4.94 -19.53
N VAL A 36 2.64 -4.73 -18.21
CA VAL A 36 2.05 -3.53 -17.58
C VAL A 36 2.72 -2.24 -18.07
N GLN A 37 4.03 -2.24 -18.33
CA GLN A 37 4.72 -1.04 -18.80
C GLN A 37 4.20 -0.56 -20.17
N THR A 38 3.89 -1.51 -21.07
CA THR A 38 3.32 -1.19 -22.39
C THR A 38 1.87 -0.73 -22.28
N SER A 39 1.08 -1.31 -21.37
CA SER A 39 -0.30 -0.90 -21.13
C SER A 39 -0.40 0.51 -20.56
N LEU A 40 0.58 0.93 -19.75
CA LEU A 40 0.65 2.31 -19.23
C LEU A 40 1.29 3.29 -20.22
N GLY A 41 1.77 2.84 -21.37
CA GLY A 41 2.48 3.70 -22.35
C GLY A 41 3.70 4.40 -21.75
N SER A 42 4.34 3.80 -20.76
CA SER A 42 5.29 4.49 -19.89
C SER A 42 6.63 4.74 -20.59
N ALA A 43 7.05 6.01 -20.65
CA ALA A 43 8.44 6.34 -20.91
C ALA A 43 9.30 5.81 -19.74
N LEU A 44 10.32 4.98 -20.04
CA LEU A 44 11.26 4.39 -19.08
C LEU A 44 11.77 5.38 -18.00
N GLN A 45 11.85 6.66 -18.35
CA GLN A 45 12.29 7.74 -17.47
C GLN A 45 11.36 8.00 -16.28
N LEU A 46 10.04 7.82 -16.44
CA LEU A 46 9.06 7.99 -15.35
C LEU A 46 8.80 6.69 -14.59
N LEU A 47 9.18 5.54 -15.15
CA LEU A 47 8.98 4.22 -14.56
C LEU A 47 9.64 4.13 -13.17
N TYR A 48 10.92 4.51 -13.10
CA TYR A 48 11.69 4.46 -11.86
C TYR A 48 11.10 5.36 -10.78
N LEU A 49 10.63 6.55 -11.18
CA LEU A 49 9.97 7.48 -10.27
C LEU A 49 8.65 6.90 -9.74
N HIS A 50 7.81 6.32 -10.60
CA HIS A 50 6.55 5.69 -10.19
C HIS A 50 6.77 4.52 -9.24
N VAL A 51 7.71 3.62 -9.54
CA VAL A 51 8.06 2.50 -8.66
C VAL A 51 8.56 3.02 -7.31
N THR A 52 9.43 4.02 -7.30
CA THR A 52 9.98 4.58 -6.06
C THR A 52 8.89 5.22 -5.20
N ILE A 53 8.00 6.01 -5.79
CA ILE A 53 6.85 6.61 -5.10
C ILE A 53 5.95 5.51 -4.52
N LEU A 54 5.58 4.51 -5.32
CA LEU A 54 4.74 3.40 -4.87
C LEU A 54 5.39 2.62 -3.72
N LEU A 55 6.71 2.40 -3.76
CA LEU A 55 7.43 1.74 -2.68
C LEU A 55 7.42 2.58 -1.40
N ILE A 56 7.80 3.86 -1.46
CA ILE A 56 7.87 4.73 -0.29
C ILE A 56 6.48 4.86 0.35
N PHE A 57 5.48 5.26 -0.42
CA PHE A 57 4.12 5.44 0.10
C PHE A 57 3.47 4.11 0.47
N GLY A 58 3.75 3.03 -0.26
CA GLY A 58 3.28 1.68 0.05
C GLY A 58 3.78 1.21 1.42
N PHE A 59 5.10 1.27 1.67
CA PHE A 59 5.65 0.88 2.96
C PHE A 59 5.17 1.78 4.11
N LEU A 60 5.13 3.10 3.90
CA LEU A 60 4.65 4.03 4.92
C LEU A 60 3.18 3.78 5.26
N SER A 61 2.36 3.50 4.25
CA SER A 61 0.95 3.16 4.42
C SER A 61 0.78 1.83 5.14
N LEU A 62 1.59 0.81 4.80
CA LEU A 62 1.56 -0.50 5.45
C LEU A 62 1.90 -0.39 6.94
N ILE A 63 2.97 0.32 7.29
CA ILE A 63 3.40 0.54 8.68
C ILE A 63 2.27 1.22 9.47
N ASN A 64 1.70 2.29 8.93
CA ASN A 64 0.60 3.01 9.58
C ASN A 64 -0.67 2.14 9.72
N GLY A 65 -1.00 1.34 8.70
CA GLY A 65 -2.12 0.41 8.74
C GLY A 65 -1.95 -0.63 9.84
N VAL A 66 -0.75 -1.20 9.98
CA VAL A 66 -0.41 -2.16 11.03
C VAL A 66 -0.49 -1.51 12.43
N ILE A 67 0.04 -0.29 12.60
CA ILE A 67 -0.05 0.46 13.87
C ILE A 67 -1.51 0.69 14.26
N LEU A 68 -2.37 1.10 13.32
CA LEU A 68 -3.80 1.30 13.54
C LEU A 68 -4.50 0.01 14.00
N ILE A 69 -4.13 -1.12 13.42
CA ILE A 69 -4.66 -2.43 13.81
C ILE A 69 -4.24 -2.75 15.24
N PHE A 70 -2.96 -2.61 15.58
CA PHE A 70 -2.46 -2.89 16.94
C PHE A 70 -3.08 -1.98 18.00
N ASP A 71 -3.16 -0.67 17.76
CA ASP A 71 -3.84 0.29 18.67
C ASP A 71 -5.33 -0.05 18.87
N SER A 72 -5.94 -0.71 17.89
CA SER A 72 -7.34 -1.16 18.00
C SER A 72 -7.50 -2.42 18.85
N PHE A 73 -6.45 -3.26 18.92
CA PHE A 73 -6.43 -4.50 19.70
C PHE A 73 -5.84 -4.34 21.10
N GLU A 74 -4.99 -3.34 21.35
CA GLU A 74 -4.50 -3.06 22.70
C GLU A 74 -5.67 -2.68 23.64
N VAL A 75 -5.88 -3.56 24.61
CA VAL A 75 -6.81 -3.39 25.72
C VAL A 75 -6.09 -2.59 26.81
N LYS A 76 -6.26 -1.27 26.78
CA LYS A 76 -6.40 -0.49 28.02
C LYS A 76 -7.88 -0.20 28.26
#